data_AF-A0A2U9K6L2-F1
#
_entry.id   AF-A0A2U9K6L2-F1
#
_cell.length_a   1.000
_cell.length_b   1.000
_cell.length_c   1.000
_cell.angle_alpha   90.00
_cell.angle_beta   90.00
_cell.angle_gamma   90.00
#
_symmetry.space_group_name_H-M   'P 1'
#
loop_
_entity.id
_entity.type
_entity.pdbx_description
1 polymer ?
#
loop_
_entity_poly.entity_id
_entity_poly.type
_entity_poly.pdbx_seq_one_letter_code
_entity_poly.pdbx_strand_id
1 'polypeptide(L)'
;IVHREHQESQEESEPRGQNNPFYFDSDRWFHTLFRNQYGHLRVLQRFDQRSKQIQNLENYRVVEFKSKPNTLLLPHHADADFLLVVLNGRAILTLVNPDGRDSYILEEGHAQKIPAGTTFFLVNPDDNENLRIVKLAVSVNNPHRFQDFFLSSTEAQQSYLQGFSKNILEASFGSDCKEINRVLFGEEEQQQQDEESQQEGVIVQLKREQIRELMKHAKSTSKKSLSSQNEPFNLRSQKPIYSNKFGRLHEITPEKNPQLRDLDVFLTSVDMKEGGLFMPNYNSKAIVILVVNKGEANIELVGQREQQQQQQEESWEVQRYRAEVSEDDVFVIPASYPVAITATSNLNFIAFGINAESNQRNFLAGEEDNVMSEIPTEVLDVTFPASGEKVEKLINKQSDSHFTDAQPEQQQREEDRKGRKGPLSSILDSLY
;
A
#
# COMPACT_ATOMS: atom_id res chain seq x y z
N ILE A 1 -56.62 9.04 -8.93
CA ILE A 1 -56.18 10.27 -8.24
C ILE A 1 -54.68 10.17 -8.12
N VAL A 2 -54.01 11.14 -8.72
CA VAL A 2 -52.55 11.19 -8.94
C VAL A 2 -51.89 11.58 -7.61
N HIS A 3 -51.09 10.70 -7.03
CA HIS A 3 -50.06 11.11 -6.06
C HIS A 3 -48.72 11.14 -6.78
N ARG A 4 -48.42 12.36 -7.23
CA ARG A 4 -47.12 12.80 -7.71
C ARG A 4 -46.57 13.66 -6.57
N GLU A 5 -45.77 13.06 -5.69
CA GLU A 5 -45.07 13.78 -4.64
C GLU A 5 -43.60 13.36 -4.65
N HIS A 6 -42.76 14.31 -5.05
CA HIS A 6 -41.39 14.58 -4.62
C HIS A 6 -40.39 13.41 -4.56
N GLN A 7 -39.84 13.07 -5.72
CA GLN A 7 -38.43 12.66 -5.85
C GLN A 7 -37.58 13.92 -6.09
N GLU A 8 -37.41 14.73 -5.06
CA GLU A 8 -36.36 15.76 -5.00
C GLU A 8 -36.08 15.99 -3.52
N SER A 9 -34.81 15.93 -3.11
CA SER A 9 -34.24 16.17 -1.77
C SER A 9 -34.19 15.02 -0.75
N GLN A 10 -33.33 14.01 -1.00
CA GLN A 10 -32.48 13.40 0.04
C GLN A 10 -31.11 13.04 -0.55
N GLU A 11 -30.35 14.06 -1.00
CA GLU A 11 -28.90 13.95 -0.99
C GLU A 11 -28.44 14.08 0.46
N GLU A 12 -28.67 13.04 1.27
CA GLU A 12 -27.94 12.93 2.53
C GLU A 12 -26.45 12.81 2.19
N SER A 13 -25.68 13.70 2.78
CA SER A 13 -24.28 13.98 2.47
C SER A 13 -23.42 12.72 2.37
N GLU A 14 -23.23 12.19 1.15
CA GLU A 14 -22.29 11.10 0.91
C GLU A 14 -20.89 11.55 1.33
N PRO A 15 -20.21 10.84 2.27
CA PRO A 15 -18.85 11.15 2.64
C PRO A 15 -17.92 11.08 1.43
N ARG A 16 -17.37 12.23 1.04
CA ARG A 16 -16.36 12.37 -0.02
C ARG A 16 -15.16 13.15 0.51
N GLY A 17 -13.99 12.85 -0.04
CA GLY A 17 -12.74 13.51 0.32
C GLY A 17 -12.53 13.51 1.84
N GLN A 18 -12.56 14.69 2.45
CA GLN A 18 -12.26 14.90 3.87
C GLN A 18 -13.27 14.26 4.83
N ASN A 19 -14.53 14.13 4.41
CA ASN A 19 -15.57 13.53 5.25
C ASN A 19 -15.52 12.00 5.24
N ASN A 20 -14.78 11.39 4.30
CA ASN A 20 -14.60 9.95 4.22
C ASN A 20 -13.47 9.51 5.16
N PRO A 21 -13.76 8.83 6.28
CA PRO A 21 -12.73 8.46 7.25
C PRO A 21 -11.77 7.37 6.76
N PHE A 22 -12.12 6.68 5.67
CA PHE A 22 -11.33 5.60 5.07
C PHE A 22 -10.30 6.11 4.06
N TYR A 23 -10.43 7.35 3.60
CA TYR A 23 -9.52 7.97 2.64
C TYR A 23 -8.48 8.86 3.32
N PHE A 24 -7.22 8.62 3.00
CA PHE A 24 -6.06 9.34 3.52
C PHE A 24 -5.24 9.91 2.35
N ASP A 25 -5.62 11.13 1.96
CA ASP A 25 -4.86 12.01 1.07
C ASP A 25 -3.39 12.16 1.51
N SER A 26 -2.48 11.92 0.57
CA SER A 26 -1.05 11.82 0.83
C SER A 26 -0.41 13.15 1.24
N ASP A 27 -0.96 14.27 0.79
CA ASP A 27 -0.46 15.62 1.09
C ASP A 27 -0.86 16.09 2.48
N ARG A 28 -2.00 15.62 3.00
CA ARG A 28 -2.56 16.07 4.27
C ARG A 28 -2.27 15.14 5.45
N TRP A 29 -2.35 13.83 5.24
CA TRP A 29 -2.44 12.88 6.36
C TRP A 29 -1.11 12.22 6.71
N PHE A 30 -0.05 12.50 5.95
CA PHE A 30 1.30 12.11 6.30
C PHE A 30 2.00 13.18 7.13
N HIS A 31 2.67 12.75 8.20
CA HIS A 31 3.53 13.59 9.02
C HIS A 31 4.98 13.29 8.65
N THR A 32 5.75 14.34 8.35
CA THR A 32 7.16 14.18 7.97
C THR A 32 7.99 13.93 9.23
N LEU A 33 8.65 12.77 9.32
CA LEU A 33 9.58 12.43 10.38
C LEU A 33 10.96 13.05 10.12
N PHE A 34 11.39 13.03 8.87
CA PHE A 34 12.64 13.64 8.42
C PHE A 34 12.54 14.04 6.95
N ARG A 35 13.20 15.14 6.57
CA ARG A 35 13.33 15.57 5.18
C ARG A 35 14.59 16.39 4.99
N ASN A 36 15.30 16.13 3.91
CA ASN A 36 16.36 16.99 3.39
C ASN A 36 16.36 16.97 1.85
N GLN A 37 17.41 17.49 1.24
CA GLN A 37 17.55 17.54 -0.22
C GLN A 37 17.69 16.17 -0.90
N TYR A 38 18.01 15.11 -0.14
CA TYR A 38 18.23 13.75 -0.65
C TYR A 38 17.01 12.85 -0.53
N GLY A 39 16.02 13.20 0.29
CA GLY A 39 14.83 12.39 0.46
C GLY A 39 13.99 12.79 1.67
N HIS A 40 13.00 11.95 1.97
CA HIS A 40 12.17 12.12 3.15
C HIS A 40 11.65 10.78 3.69
N LEU A 41 11.30 10.82 4.97
CA LEU A 41 10.58 9.78 5.69
C LEU A 41 9.29 10.39 6.23
N ARG A 42 8.15 9.82 5.86
CA ARG A 42 6.82 10.27 6.31
C ARG A 42 6.09 9.12 6.97
N VAL A 43 5.27 9.40 7.99
CA VAL A 43 4.40 8.42 8.63
C VAL A 43 2.95 8.87 8.54
N LEU A 44 2.07 7.98 8.13
CA LEU A 44 0.64 8.26 8.05
C LEU A 44 0.06 8.48 9.44
N GLN A 45 -0.89 9.41 9.56
CA GLN A 45 -1.70 9.58 10.76
C GLN A 45 -2.36 8.26 11.17
N ARG A 46 -2.52 8.08 12.48
CA ARG A 46 -3.18 6.93 13.08
C ARG A 46 -4.58 6.70 12.52
N PHE A 47 -4.88 5.44 12.20
CA PHE A 47 -6.19 5.02 11.68
C PHE A 47 -7.31 5.21 12.71
N ASP A 48 -7.07 4.81 13.96
CA ASP A 48 -8.06 4.82 15.03
C ASP A 48 -8.52 6.24 15.44
N GLN A 49 -7.73 7.26 15.11
CA GLN A 49 -8.10 8.67 15.33
C GLN A 49 -9.13 9.19 14.32
N ARG A 50 -9.28 8.53 13.16
CA ARG A 50 -10.21 8.93 12.08
C ARG A 50 -11.61 8.39 12.27
N SER A 51 -11.73 7.12 12.65
CA SER A 51 -13.03 6.48 12.88
C SER A 51 -12.90 5.26 13.78
N LYS A 52 -13.91 5.03 14.61
CA LYS A 52 -14.05 3.81 15.42
C LYS A 52 -14.21 2.56 14.56
N GLN A 53 -14.67 2.69 13.32
CA GLN A 53 -14.83 1.56 12.38
C GLN A 53 -13.49 0.91 12.00
N ILE A 54 -12.36 1.61 12.19
CA ILE A 54 -11.01 1.12 11.91
C ILE A 54 -10.13 1.11 13.17
N GLN A 55 -10.75 1.04 14.35
CA GLN A 55 -10.04 1.01 15.63
C GLN A 55 -9.10 -0.19 15.76
N ASN A 56 -9.43 -1.34 15.17
CA ASN A 56 -8.57 -2.53 15.18
C ASN A 56 -7.24 -2.34 14.42
N LEU A 57 -7.08 -1.22 13.69
CA LEU A 57 -5.81 -0.82 13.09
C LEU A 57 -4.94 0.05 14.02
N GLU A 58 -5.30 0.22 15.29
CA GLU A 58 -4.56 1.09 16.23
C GLU A 58 -3.09 0.72 16.40
N ASN A 59 -2.74 -0.57 16.20
CA ASN A 59 -1.37 -1.09 16.31
C ASN A 59 -0.54 -0.97 15.01
N TYR A 60 -1.13 -0.47 13.94
CA TYR A 60 -0.53 -0.45 12.60
C TYR A 60 -0.27 0.98 12.15
N ARG A 61 0.91 1.22 11.59
CA ARG A 61 1.27 2.50 10.95
C ARG A 61 1.78 2.26 9.54
N VAL A 62 1.50 3.18 8.63
CA VAL A 62 2.07 3.18 7.27
C VAL A 62 3.19 4.21 7.23
N VAL A 63 4.35 3.81 6.76
CA VAL A 63 5.53 4.66 6.62
C VAL A 63 5.92 4.72 5.16
N GLU A 64 6.12 5.92 4.65
CA GLU A 64 6.64 6.16 3.31
C GLU A 64 8.08 6.65 3.39
N PHE A 65 8.95 6.05 2.57
CA PHE A 65 10.31 6.49 2.38
C PHE A 65 10.56 6.76 0.89
N LYS A 66 11.11 7.94 0.59
CA LYS A 66 11.59 8.28 -0.74
C LYS A 66 13.01 8.83 -0.67
N SER A 67 13.86 8.41 -1.59
CA SER A 67 15.22 8.95 -1.69
C SER A 67 15.70 9.07 -3.13
N LYS A 68 16.57 10.06 -3.36
CA LYS A 68 17.22 10.32 -4.64
C LYS A 68 18.26 9.24 -4.98
N PRO A 69 18.72 9.20 -6.25
CA PRO A 69 19.85 8.37 -6.66
C PRO A 69 21.05 8.50 -5.73
N ASN A 70 21.81 7.40 -5.59
CA ASN A 70 23.06 7.36 -4.83
C ASN A 70 22.95 7.86 -3.38
N THR A 71 21.92 7.41 -2.65
CA THR A 71 21.67 7.84 -1.26
C THR A 71 21.72 6.68 -0.27
N LEU A 72 21.96 6.99 1.01
CA LEU A 72 21.96 6.08 2.14
C LEU A 72 21.08 6.63 3.26
N LEU A 73 20.14 5.82 3.76
CA LEU A 73 19.52 6.00 5.07
C LEU A 73 20.44 5.39 6.13
N LEU A 74 20.88 6.21 7.09
CA LEU A 74 21.87 5.83 8.09
C LEU A 74 21.40 4.70 9.03
N PRO A 75 22.34 3.96 9.65
CA PRO A 75 22.01 2.85 10.55
C PRO A 75 21.12 3.27 11.72
N HIS A 76 19.99 2.58 11.86
CA HIS A 76 19.04 2.75 12.96
C HIS A 76 18.30 1.44 13.22
N HIS A 77 17.64 1.36 14.36
CA HIS A 77 16.61 0.35 14.65
C HIS A 77 15.34 1.04 15.12
N ALA A 78 14.22 0.34 15.16
CA ALA A 78 12.96 0.85 15.67
C ALA A 78 12.31 -0.15 16.63
N ASP A 79 11.46 0.34 17.53
CA ASP A 79 10.62 -0.49 18.40
C ASP A 79 9.32 -0.96 17.70
N ALA A 80 9.45 -1.37 16.44
CA ALA A 80 8.38 -1.92 15.62
C ALA A 80 8.92 -2.97 14.63
N ASP A 81 8.12 -4.00 14.38
CA ASP A 81 8.30 -4.84 13.20
C ASP A 81 7.96 -4.03 11.96
N PHE A 82 8.74 -4.17 10.88
CA PHE A 82 8.39 -3.59 9.58
C PHE A 82 8.18 -4.68 8.53
N LEU A 83 7.16 -4.53 7.72
CA LEU A 83 7.04 -5.20 6.42
C LEU A 83 7.29 -4.16 5.33
N LEU A 84 8.51 -4.16 4.80
CA LEU A 84 8.98 -3.23 3.77
C LEU A 84 8.58 -3.74 2.39
N VAL A 85 8.10 -2.86 1.50
CA VAL A 85 7.83 -3.13 0.09
C VAL A 85 8.45 -2.05 -0.80
N VAL A 86 9.22 -2.45 -1.81
CA VAL A 86 9.77 -1.54 -2.83
C VAL A 86 8.71 -1.26 -3.89
N LEU A 87 8.23 -0.01 -3.94
CA LEU A 87 7.19 0.44 -4.86
C LEU A 87 7.75 0.81 -6.24
N ASN A 88 8.94 1.42 -6.26
CA ASN A 88 9.65 1.81 -7.48
C ASN A 88 11.14 2.00 -7.19
N GLY A 89 11.99 1.77 -8.19
CA GLY A 89 13.44 1.79 -8.06
C GLY A 89 14.03 0.51 -7.46
N ARG A 90 15.25 0.63 -6.94
CA ARG A 90 16.03 -0.46 -6.36
C ARG A 90 16.64 -0.04 -5.05
N ALA A 91 16.74 -0.97 -4.11
CA ALA A 91 17.35 -0.76 -2.81
C ALA A 91 18.39 -1.84 -2.50
N ILE A 92 19.36 -1.50 -1.67
CA ILE A 92 20.15 -2.48 -0.92
C ILE A 92 19.76 -2.33 0.54
N LEU A 93 19.09 -3.34 1.07
CA LEU A 93 18.75 -3.43 2.49
C LEU A 93 19.82 -4.25 3.19
N THR A 94 20.45 -3.71 4.23
CA THR A 94 21.38 -4.46 5.08
C THR A 94 20.85 -4.57 6.48
N LEU A 95 20.65 -5.80 6.95
CA LEU A 95 20.28 -6.13 8.33
C LEU A 95 21.55 -6.48 9.11
N VAL A 96 21.77 -5.76 10.21
CA VAL A 96 22.92 -5.92 11.10
C VAL A 96 22.45 -6.56 12.40
N ASN A 97 22.96 -7.77 12.63
CA ASN A 97 22.69 -8.59 13.81
C ASN A 97 23.96 -8.63 14.71
N PRO A 98 23.84 -9.06 15.97
CA PRO A 98 25.00 -9.16 16.87
C PRO A 98 26.17 -9.99 16.31
N ASP A 99 25.86 -11.07 15.59
CA ASP A 99 26.86 -12.04 15.11
C ASP A 99 27.16 -11.94 13.61
N GLY A 100 26.61 -10.94 12.90
CA GLY A 100 26.82 -10.82 11.45
C GLY A 100 25.90 -9.81 10.76
N ARG A 101 25.99 -9.75 9.43
CA ARG A 101 25.11 -8.91 8.61
C ARG A 101 24.69 -9.62 7.34
N ASP A 102 23.48 -9.34 6.90
CA ASP A 102 22.95 -9.80 5.62
C ASP A 102 22.53 -8.60 4.77
N SER A 103 23.03 -8.54 3.55
CA SER A 103 22.69 -7.51 2.57
C SER A 103 21.88 -8.11 1.44
N TYR A 104 20.79 -7.47 1.06
CA TYR A 104 19.85 -7.92 0.04
C TYR A 104 19.59 -6.84 -1.00
N ILE A 105 19.62 -7.23 -2.27
CA ILE A 105 19.17 -6.37 -3.37
C ILE A 105 17.65 -6.53 -3.51
N LEU A 106 16.93 -5.42 -3.37
CA LEU A 106 15.49 -5.36 -3.49
C LEU A 106 15.13 -4.53 -4.73
N GLU A 107 14.39 -5.12 -5.65
CA GLU A 107 13.81 -4.45 -6.83
C GLU A 107 12.31 -4.20 -6.63
N GLU A 108 11.68 -3.46 -7.55
CA GLU A 108 10.24 -3.23 -7.55
C GLU A 108 9.43 -4.52 -7.30
N GLY A 109 8.49 -4.45 -6.35
CA GLY A 109 7.64 -5.55 -5.92
C GLY A 109 8.29 -6.50 -4.91
N HIS A 110 9.56 -6.32 -4.55
CA HIS A 110 10.15 -7.05 -3.43
C HIS A 110 9.62 -6.56 -2.09
N ALA A 111 9.43 -7.52 -1.19
CA ALA A 111 9.09 -7.29 0.19
C ALA A 111 10.03 -8.05 1.14
N GLN A 112 10.24 -7.50 2.33
CA GLN A 112 11.06 -8.08 3.39
C GLN A 112 10.52 -7.68 4.76
N LYS A 113 10.38 -8.65 5.67
CA LYS A 113 10.18 -8.36 7.10
C LYS A 113 11.50 -7.94 7.73
N ILE A 114 11.47 -6.85 8.47
CA ILE A 114 12.55 -6.38 9.34
C ILE A 114 12.04 -6.52 10.77
N PRO A 115 12.58 -7.48 11.55
CA PRO A 115 12.15 -7.66 12.93
C PRO A 115 12.41 -6.42 13.79
N ALA A 116 11.55 -6.18 14.78
CA ALA A 116 11.72 -5.10 15.75
C ALA A 116 13.11 -5.14 16.41
N GLY A 117 13.72 -3.96 16.58
CA GLY A 117 15.06 -3.82 17.16
C GLY A 117 16.22 -4.24 16.25
N THR A 118 15.97 -4.75 15.05
CA THR A 118 17.04 -5.06 14.09
C THR A 118 17.65 -3.76 13.59
N THR A 119 18.97 -3.61 13.74
CA THR A 119 19.68 -2.46 13.16
C THR A 119 19.76 -2.67 11.66
N PHE A 120 19.34 -1.68 10.88
CA PHE A 120 19.44 -1.75 9.43
C PHE A 120 19.80 -0.39 8.83
N PHE A 121 20.30 -0.44 7.61
CA PHE A 121 20.49 0.72 6.76
C PHE A 121 20.07 0.38 5.33
N LEU A 122 19.74 1.41 4.57
CA LEU A 122 19.18 1.24 3.22
C LEU A 122 19.87 2.16 2.22
N VAL A 123 20.28 1.61 1.09
CA VAL A 123 20.93 2.36 0.00
C VAL A 123 20.03 2.39 -1.22
N ASN A 124 19.89 3.55 -1.87
CA ASN A 124 19.49 3.62 -3.27
C ASN A 124 20.77 3.59 -4.13
N PRO A 125 21.08 2.45 -4.78
CA PRO A 125 22.29 2.30 -5.58
C PRO A 125 22.13 2.83 -7.01
N ASP A 126 20.93 3.25 -7.41
CA ASP A 126 20.68 3.70 -8.78
C ASP A 126 21.28 5.09 -9.03
N ASP A 127 21.65 5.35 -10.28
CA ASP A 127 22.26 6.60 -10.72
C ASP A 127 21.22 7.63 -11.18
N ASN A 128 20.03 7.19 -11.60
CA ASN A 128 19.04 8.03 -12.26
C ASN A 128 17.61 7.83 -11.73
N GLU A 129 17.32 6.72 -11.06
CA GLU A 129 15.99 6.42 -10.52
C GLU A 129 15.89 6.75 -9.03
N ASN A 130 14.82 7.44 -8.65
CA ASN A 130 14.48 7.60 -7.24
C ASN A 130 14.00 6.25 -6.67
N LEU A 131 14.24 6.04 -5.37
CA LEU A 131 13.71 4.90 -4.65
C LEU A 131 12.42 5.30 -3.92
N ARG A 132 11.36 4.52 -4.08
CA ARG A 132 10.11 4.63 -3.32
C ARG A 132 9.81 3.34 -2.58
N ILE A 133 9.62 3.45 -1.27
CA ILE A 133 9.33 2.34 -0.38
C ILE A 133 8.13 2.69 0.49
N VAL A 134 7.27 1.71 0.71
CA VAL A 134 6.26 1.74 1.77
C VAL A 134 6.56 0.65 2.79
N LYS A 135 6.34 0.95 4.07
CA LYS A 135 6.46 -0.01 5.17
C LYS A 135 5.14 -0.06 5.94
N LEU A 136 4.66 -1.26 6.23
CA LEU A 136 3.72 -1.47 7.33
C LEU A 136 4.54 -1.64 8.60
N ALA A 137 4.29 -0.80 9.61
CA ALA A 137 4.92 -0.89 10.92
C ALA A 137 3.93 -1.45 11.95
N VAL A 138 4.35 -2.45 12.70
CA VAL A 138 3.60 -3.05 13.81
C VAL A 138 4.36 -2.75 15.10
N SER A 139 3.78 -1.90 15.95
CA SER A 139 4.51 -1.41 17.12
C SER A 139 4.64 -2.48 18.21
N VAL A 140 5.71 -2.40 19.01
CA VAL A 140 5.97 -3.34 20.11
C VAL A 140 5.57 -2.76 21.47
N ASN A 141 5.99 -1.51 21.75
CA ASN A 141 5.85 -0.93 23.09
C ASN A 141 4.53 -0.20 23.31
N ASN A 142 4.13 0.64 22.36
CA ASN A 142 2.90 1.43 22.43
C ASN A 142 2.14 1.23 21.13
N PRO A 143 0.90 0.70 21.16
CA PRO A 143 0.16 0.32 19.94
C PRO A 143 0.16 1.44 18.90
N HIS A 144 0.08 2.69 19.35
CA HIS A 144 -0.17 3.82 18.48
C HIS A 144 1.06 4.41 17.80
N ARG A 145 2.27 4.11 18.28
CA ARG A 145 3.50 4.78 17.81
C ARG A 145 4.72 3.89 17.96
N PHE A 146 5.67 4.12 17.07
CA PHE A 146 7.04 3.61 17.16
C PHE A 146 8.01 4.79 17.12
N GLN A 147 9.25 4.52 17.49
CA GLN A 147 10.37 5.46 17.50
C GLN A 147 11.54 4.85 16.74
N ASP A 148 12.13 5.64 15.86
CA ASP A 148 13.42 5.31 15.25
C ASP A 148 14.56 5.74 16.18
N PHE A 149 15.51 4.84 16.42
CA PHE A 149 16.71 5.02 17.24
C PHE A 149 17.94 5.00 16.34
N PHE A 150 18.45 6.18 16.00
CA PHE A 150 19.60 6.36 15.13
C PHE A 150 20.92 6.18 15.89
N LEU A 151 21.81 5.34 15.34
CA LEU A 151 23.15 5.14 15.88
C LEU A 151 24.11 6.25 15.43
N SER A 152 23.86 6.85 14.26
CA SER A 152 24.65 7.94 13.71
C SER A 152 24.60 9.20 14.59
N SER A 153 25.66 10.00 14.56
CA SER A 153 25.65 11.39 15.05
C SER A 153 25.66 12.33 13.84
N THR A 154 24.69 13.23 13.76
CA THR A 154 24.48 14.15 12.62
C THR A 154 23.99 15.50 13.13
N GLU A 155 23.99 16.53 12.28
CA GLU A 155 23.47 17.85 12.69
C GLU A 155 21.97 17.78 13.07
N ALA A 156 21.19 16.95 12.37
CA ALA A 156 19.75 16.82 12.60
C ALA A 156 19.37 15.91 13.79
N GLN A 157 20.26 15.01 14.23
CA GLN A 157 19.95 14.09 15.32
C GLN A 157 21.20 13.57 16.04
N GLN A 158 21.04 13.36 17.34
CA GLN A 158 22.04 12.82 18.25
C GLN A 158 22.01 11.29 18.25
N SER A 159 23.19 10.68 18.27
CA SER A 159 23.31 9.23 18.46
C SER A 159 22.70 8.83 19.80
N TYR A 160 21.91 7.75 19.84
CA TYR A 160 21.35 7.27 21.11
C TYR A 160 22.43 6.90 22.13
N LEU A 161 23.67 6.67 21.71
CA LEU A 161 24.81 6.43 22.60
C LEU A 161 25.12 7.64 23.50
N GLN A 162 24.80 8.87 23.06
CA GLN A 162 24.97 10.08 23.85
C GLN A 162 24.02 10.14 25.07
N GLY A 163 23.02 9.24 25.14
CA GLY A 163 22.16 9.10 26.32
C GLY A 163 22.86 8.46 27.53
N PHE A 164 24.00 7.78 27.33
CA PHE A 164 24.75 7.16 28.43
C PHE A 164 25.67 8.16 29.14
N SER A 165 25.94 7.92 30.43
CA SER A 165 26.87 8.76 31.17
C SER A 165 28.32 8.54 30.71
N LYS A 166 29.16 9.56 30.86
CA LYS A 166 30.59 9.51 30.49
C LYS A 166 31.30 8.29 31.07
N ASN A 167 31.11 8.03 32.36
CA ASN A 167 31.72 6.87 33.04
C ASN A 167 31.30 5.52 32.40
N ILE A 168 30.05 5.40 31.92
CA ILE A 168 29.57 4.20 31.24
C ILE A 168 30.20 4.09 29.85
N LEU A 169 30.27 5.19 29.10
CA LEU A 169 30.92 5.21 27.79
C LEU A 169 32.41 4.85 27.89
N GLU A 170 33.14 5.49 28.80
CA GLU A 170 34.57 5.21 29.03
C GLU A 170 34.81 3.75 29.43
N ALA A 171 34.01 3.23 30.38
CA ALA A 171 34.12 1.84 30.80
C ALA A 171 33.74 0.83 29.70
N SER A 172 32.78 1.17 28.84
CA SER A 172 32.29 0.29 27.77
C SER A 172 33.22 0.25 26.57
N PHE A 173 33.76 1.40 26.16
CA PHE A 173 34.67 1.50 25.02
C PHE A 173 36.14 1.31 25.38
N GLY A 174 36.49 1.36 26.67
CA GLY A 174 37.88 1.25 27.13
C GLY A 174 38.78 2.39 26.64
N SER A 175 38.19 3.55 26.39
CA SER A 175 38.83 4.77 25.85
C SER A 175 38.36 5.99 26.66
N ASP A 176 39.11 7.08 26.63
CA ASP A 176 38.73 8.31 27.33
C ASP A 176 37.58 9.04 26.61
N CYS A 177 36.79 9.81 27.38
CA CYS A 177 35.61 10.48 26.84
C CYS A 177 35.92 11.46 25.70
N LYS A 178 37.14 12.03 25.62
CA LYS A 178 37.49 12.97 24.54
C LYS A 178 37.66 12.24 23.22
N GLU A 179 38.36 11.11 23.23
CA GLU A 179 38.49 10.26 22.06
C GLU A 179 37.12 9.74 21.58
N ILE A 180 36.28 9.26 22.49
CA ILE A 180 34.91 8.80 22.16
C ILE A 180 34.10 9.93 21.52
N ASN A 181 34.10 11.12 22.14
CA ASN A 181 33.36 12.28 21.63
C ASN A 181 33.87 12.73 20.26
N ARG A 182 35.19 12.77 20.06
CA ARG A 182 35.79 13.16 18.78
C ARG A 182 35.44 12.17 17.67
N VAL A 183 35.49 10.86 17.94
CA VAL A 183 35.35 9.82 16.90
C VAL A 183 33.88 9.49 16.60
N LEU A 184 33.01 9.41 17.61
CA LEU A 184 31.62 8.95 17.43
C LEU A 184 30.61 10.08 17.35
N PHE A 185 30.86 11.21 18.02
CA PHE A 185 29.88 12.29 18.15
C PHE A 185 30.26 13.57 17.40
N GLY A 186 31.56 13.77 17.13
CA GLY A 186 32.08 14.94 16.41
C GLY A 186 32.13 16.22 17.26
N GLU A 187 32.21 16.10 18.60
CA GLU A 187 32.01 17.25 19.52
C GLU A 187 33.25 18.13 19.80
N GLU A 188 34.46 17.83 19.30
CA GLU A 188 35.71 18.51 19.77
C GLU A 188 36.45 19.46 18.81
N GLU A 189 35.98 19.75 17.58
CA GLU A 189 36.71 20.67 16.67
C GLU A 189 35.82 21.80 16.11
N GLN A 190 35.29 22.67 16.99
CA GLN A 190 34.73 23.99 16.60
C GLN A 190 35.82 25.08 16.41
N GLN A 191 37.05 24.70 16.07
CA GLN A 191 38.10 25.67 15.72
C GLN A 191 38.67 25.37 14.33
N GLN A 192 38.06 26.03 13.34
CA GLN A 192 38.66 26.36 12.05
C GLN A 192 39.29 25.20 11.26
N GLN A 193 38.47 24.36 10.61
CA GLN A 193 38.75 23.86 9.25
C GLN A 193 37.54 23.09 8.71
N ASP A 194 37.05 23.57 7.56
CA ASP A 194 36.08 22.98 6.64
C ASP A 194 34.69 22.56 7.16
N GLU A 195 33.66 23.28 6.69
CA GLU A 195 32.23 22.96 6.76
C GLU A 195 31.86 21.61 6.06
N GLU A 196 32.82 20.72 5.79
CA GLU A 196 32.66 19.53 4.93
C GLU A 196 32.38 18.21 5.67
N SER A 197 32.43 18.14 7.00
CA SER A 197 32.54 16.84 7.70
C SER A 197 31.29 16.30 8.42
N GLN A 198 30.28 17.12 8.72
CA GLN A 198 29.08 16.62 9.39
C GLN A 198 27.97 16.32 8.39
N GLN A 199 27.41 15.11 8.46
CA GLN A 199 26.27 14.73 7.67
C GLN A 199 25.06 15.55 8.14
N GLU A 200 24.43 16.31 7.23
CA GLU A 200 23.29 17.21 7.51
C GLU A 200 22.11 16.46 8.17
N GLY A 201 21.95 15.17 7.92
CA GLY A 201 20.96 14.36 8.62
C GLY A 201 20.99 12.88 8.24
N VAL A 202 19.87 12.18 8.41
CA VAL A 202 19.82 10.71 8.36
C VAL A 202 19.78 10.11 6.94
N ILE A 203 19.58 10.95 5.91
CA ILE A 203 19.66 10.54 4.50
C ILE A 203 20.83 11.29 3.87
N VAL A 204 21.83 10.57 3.40
CA VAL A 204 23.09 11.15 2.91
C VAL A 204 23.41 10.69 1.50
N GLN A 205 24.22 11.47 0.78
CA GLN A 205 24.72 11.07 -0.53
C GLN A 205 25.93 10.16 -0.40
N LEU A 206 26.00 9.13 -1.23
CA LEU A 206 27.15 8.25 -1.35
C LEU A 206 27.88 8.49 -2.67
N LYS A 207 29.20 8.29 -2.65
CA LYS A 207 30.02 8.18 -3.86
C LYS A 207 29.83 6.79 -4.49
N ARG A 208 29.98 6.71 -5.81
CA ARG A 208 29.83 5.45 -6.56
C ARG A 208 30.73 4.34 -6.06
N GLU A 209 31.94 4.65 -5.60
CA GLU A 209 32.89 3.69 -5.06
C GLU A 209 32.36 3.05 -3.77
N GLN A 210 31.73 3.84 -2.90
CA GLN A 210 31.12 3.35 -1.66
C GLN A 210 29.96 2.40 -1.97
N ILE A 211 29.09 2.77 -2.92
CA ILE A 211 27.97 1.94 -3.36
C ILE A 211 28.46 0.63 -3.97
N ARG A 212 29.51 0.67 -4.81
CA ARG A 212 30.11 -0.55 -5.39
C ARG A 212 30.61 -1.50 -4.31
N GLU A 213 31.22 -0.99 -3.25
CA GLU A 213 31.70 -1.83 -2.16
C GLU A 213 30.54 -2.48 -1.39
N LEU A 214 29.47 -1.73 -1.12
CA LEU A 214 28.26 -2.25 -0.48
C LEU A 214 27.55 -3.29 -1.35
N MET A 215 27.52 -3.09 -2.68
CA MET A 215 26.91 -4.03 -3.63
C MET A 215 27.61 -5.39 -3.68
N LYS A 216 28.95 -5.45 -3.53
CA LYS A 216 29.71 -6.71 -3.66
C LYS A 216 29.25 -7.82 -2.71
N HIS A 217 28.69 -7.44 -1.57
CA HIS A 217 28.24 -8.36 -0.53
C HIS A 217 26.73 -8.57 -0.50
N ALA A 218 25.99 -7.90 -1.39
CA ALA A 218 24.54 -7.98 -1.43
C ALA A 218 24.06 -9.18 -2.26
N LYS A 219 23.14 -9.95 -1.68
CA LYS A 219 22.53 -11.13 -2.29
C LYS A 219 21.35 -10.71 -3.17
N SER A 220 21.28 -11.22 -4.39
CA SER A 220 20.06 -11.17 -5.19
C SER A 220 19.08 -12.23 -4.70
N THR A 221 17.79 -11.92 -4.79
CA THR A 221 16.70 -12.84 -4.46
C THR A 221 16.53 -13.91 -5.54
N SER A 222 16.00 -15.07 -5.14
CA SER A 222 15.67 -16.15 -6.05
C SER A 222 14.21 -16.55 -5.88
N LYS A 223 13.59 -17.24 -6.86
CA LYS A 223 12.21 -17.72 -6.72
C LYS A 223 12.00 -18.67 -5.52
N LYS A 224 13.06 -19.27 -4.98
CA LYS A 224 13.01 -20.15 -3.80
C LYS A 224 12.90 -19.38 -2.48
N SER A 225 13.11 -18.06 -2.49
CA SER A 225 13.06 -17.23 -1.29
C SER A 225 11.65 -17.08 -0.71
N LEU A 226 10.61 -17.40 -1.49
CA LEU A 226 9.22 -17.24 -1.04
C LEU A 226 8.89 -18.05 0.22
N SER A 227 9.45 -19.24 0.39
CA SER A 227 9.24 -20.05 1.60
C SER A 227 10.29 -19.78 2.68
N SER A 228 11.14 -18.77 2.51
CA SER A 228 12.19 -18.43 3.47
C SER A 228 11.64 -17.54 4.59
N GLN A 229 12.11 -17.81 5.80
CA GLN A 229 11.83 -16.99 6.98
C GLN A 229 12.59 -15.66 6.96
N ASN A 230 13.73 -15.59 6.26
CA ASN A 230 14.67 -14.47 6.39
C ASN A 230 15.05 -13.81 5.07
N GLU A 231 14.70 -14.41 3.91
CA GLU A 231 15.05 -13.85 2.61
C GLU A 231 13.90 -13.02 2.02
N PRO A 232 14.20 -12.00 1.20
CA PRO A 232 13.16 -11.19 0.57
C PRO A 232 12.43 -11.98 -0.50
N PHE A 233 11.16 -11.66 -0.69
CA PHE A 233 10.30 -12.29 -1.69
C PHE A 233 9.69 -11.25 -2.62
N ASN A 234 9.40 -11.61 -3.87
CA ASN A 234 8.80 -10.69 -4.83
C ASN A 234 7.32 -11.03 -5.08
N LEU A 235 6.45 -10.03 -4.97
CA LEU A 235 5.00 -10.17 -5.20
C LEU A 235 4.66 -10.66 -6.61
N ARG A 236 5.46 -10.25 -7.60
CA ARG A 236 5.29 -10.61 -9.02
C ARG A 236 6.04 -11.90 -9.41
N SER A 237 6.61 -12.63 -8.45
CA SER A 237 7.32 -13.89 -8.72
C SER A 237 6.38 -15.07 -9.01
N GLN A 238 5.16 -15.04 -8.49
CA GLN A 238 4.11 -16.01 -8.75
C GLN A 238 3.20 -15.55 -9.90
N LYS A 239 2.40 -16.48 -10.45
CA LYS A 239 1.32 -16.11 -11.37
C LYS A 239 0.28 -15.27 -10.62
N PRO A 240 -0.34 -14.29 -11.29
CA PRO A 240 -1.47 -13.57 -10.71
C PRO A 240 -2.62 -14.55 -10.40
N ILE A 241 -3.35 -14.32 -9.32
CA ILE A 241 -4.53 -15.12 -8.97
C ILE A 241 -5.74 -14.74 -9.83
N TYR A 242 -5.81 -13.49 -10.27
CA TYR A 242 -6.79 -12.99 -11.24
C TYR A 242 -6.06 -12.26 -12.36
N SER A 243 -6.43 -12.52 -13.61
CA SER A 243 -5.79 -11.86 -14.75
C SER A 243 -6.66 -11.92 -16.00
N ASN A 244 -6.95 -10.77 -16.58
CA ASN A 244 -7.60 -10.65 -17.88
C ASN A 244 -7.09 -9.42 -18.64
N LYS A 245 -7.79 -8.98 -19.69
CA LYS A 245 -7.37 -7.85 -20.52
C LYS A 245 -7.42 -6.49 -19.82
N PHE A 246 -8.17 -6.36 -18.72
CA PHE A 246 -8.40 -5.11 -17.98
C PHE A 246 -7.51 -4.97 -16.74
N GLY A 247 -7.08 -6.08 -16.14
CA GLY A 247 -6.23 -6.03 -14.96
C GLY A 247 -5.64 -7.37 -14.57
N ARG A 248 -4.72 -7.33 -13.60
CA ARG A 248 -4.13 -8.51 -12.97
C ARG A 248 -3.82 -8.24 -11.51
N LEU A 249 -3.98 -9.28 -10.69
CA LEU A 249 -3.78 -9.23 -9.25
C LEU A 249 -2.83 -10.33 -8.82
N HIS A 250 -1.71 -9.95 -8.22
CA HIS A 250 -0.76 -10.87 -7.58
C HIS A 250 -0.94 -10.81 -6.08
N GLU A 251 -0.94 -11.96 -5.42
CA GLU A 251 -1.16 -12.04 -3.97
C GLU A 251 -0.31 -13.13 -3.34
N ILE A 252 0.33 -12.78 -2.22
CA ILE A 252 1.07 -13.70 -1.36
C ILE A 252 0.44 -13.64 0.02
N THR A 253 0.01 -14.80 0.50
CA THR A 253 -0.75 -14.94 1.75
C THR A 253 0.13 -15.54 2.87
N PRO A 254 -0.31 -15.45 4.15
CA PRO A 254 0.32 -16.12 5.29
C PRO A 254 0.62 -17.62 5.10
N GLU A 255 -0.20 -18.32 4.33
CA GLU A 255 -0.03 -19.75 4.07
C GLU A 255 1.20 -20.01 3.19
N LYS A 256 1.56 -19.07 2.31
CA LYS A 256 2.63 -19.21 1.31
C LYS A 256 3.99 -18.67 1.75
N ASN A 257 4.02 -17.67 2.64
CA ASN A 257 5.27 -17.05 3.08
C ASN A 257 5.33 -16.97 4.62
N PRO A 258 6.42 -17.47 5.24
CA PRO A 258 6.48 -17.50 6.70
C PRO A 258 6.61 -16.12 7.40
N GLN A 259 7.24 -15.13 6.76
CA GLN A 259 7.33 -13.77 7.31
C GLN A 259 5.95 -13.11 7.37
N LEU A 260 5.12 -13.37 6.36
CA LEU A 260 3.72 -12.94 6.32
C LEU A 260 2.84 -13.68 7.33
N ARG A 261 3.14 -14.95 7.60
CA ARG A 261 2.48 -15.74 8.64
C ARG A 261 2.69 -15.19 10.04
N ASP A 262 3.92 -14.79 10.35
CA ASP A 262 4.28 -14.23 11.64
C ASP A 262 3.52 -12.92 11.94
N LEU A 263 3.25 -12.13 10.89
CA LEU A 263 2.51 -10.87 11.01
C LEU A 263 0.98 -11.04 10.85
N ASP A 264 0.51 -12.22 10.45
CA ASP A 264 -0.86 -12.47 9.96
C ASP A 264 -1.33 -11.44 8.92
N VAL A 265 -0.48 -11.24 7.89
CA VAL A 265 -0.70 -10.26 6.82
C VAL A 265 -0.60 -10.91 5.44
N PHE A 266 -1.49 -10.58 4.50
CA PHE A 266 -1.26 -10.84 3.08
C PHE A 266 -0.75 -9.57 2.37
N LEU A 267 -0.03 -9.75 1.28
CA LEU A 267 0.39 -8.68 0.39
C LEU A 267 -0.17 -8.88 -1.01
N THR A 268 -0.74 -7.81 -1.57
CA THR A 268 -1.31 -7.80 -2.91
C THR A 268 -0.70 -6.70 -3.76
N SER A 269 -0.43 -6.98 -5.04
CA SER A 269 -0.12 -5.99 -6.07
C SER A 269 -1.14 -6.09 -7.18
N VAL A 270 -1.80 -4.98 -7.50
CA VAL A 270 -2.81 -4.91 -8.55
C VAL A 270 -2.37 -3.97 -9.65
N ASP A 271 -2.45 -4.43 -10.89
CA ASP A 271 -2.30 -3.58 -12.08
C ASP A 271 -3.64 -3.52 -12.80
N MET A 272 -4.12 -2.32 -13.13
CA MET A 272 -5.35 -2.10 -13.89
C MET A 272 -5.07 -1.13 -15.04
N LYS A 273 -5.67 -1.41 -16.19
CA LYS A 273 -5.65 -0.47 -17.31
C LYS A 273 -6.64 0.66 -17.07
N GLU A 274 -6.36 1.81 -17.68
CA GLU A 274 -7.34 2.89 -17.78
C GLU A 274 -8.69 2.37 -18.31
N GLY A 275 -9.78 2.78 -17.66
CA GLY A 275 -11.13 2.31 -17.96
C GLY A 275 -11.47 0.93 -17.38
N GLY A 276 -10.53 0.26 -16.70
CA GLY A 276 -10.78 -1.00 -16.01
C GLY A 276 -11.55 -0.81 -14.70
N LEU A 277 -12.52 -1.68 -14.45
CA LEU A 277 -13.26 -1.80 -13.19
C LEU A 277 -12.84 -3.08 -12.47
N PHE A 278 -12.30 -2.97 -11.26
CA PHE A 278 -12.22 -4.08 -10.32
C PHE A 278 -13.60 -4.24 -9.69
N MET A 279 -14.26 -5.33 -10.03
CA MET A 279 -15.68 -5.55 -9.76
C MET A 279 -16.00 -5.51 -8.26
N PRO A 280 -17.26 -5.18 -7.90
CA PRO A 280 -17.71 -5.22 -6.52
C PRO A 280 -17.36 -6.54 -5.83
N ASN A 281 -16.59 -6.46 -4.75
CA ASN A 281 -16.17 -7.60 -3.95
C ASN A 281 -16.00 -7.21 -2.48
N TYR A 282 -15.89 -8.18 -1.58
CA TYR A 282 -15.53 -7.95 -0.19
C TYR A 282 -14.57 -9.04 0.31
N ASN A 283 -13.72 -8.68 1.29
CA ASN A 283 -12.88 -9.65 2.01
C ASN A 283 -13.66 -10.19 3.20
N SER A 284 -13.60 -11.50 3.44
CA SER A 284 -14.38 -12.15 4.50
C SER A 284 -13.99 -11.69 5.91
N LYS A 285 -12.68 -11.55 6.18
CA LYS A 285 -12.16 -11.17 7.51
C LYS A 285 -10.99 -10.19 7.49
N ALA A 286 -10.30 -10.03 6.36
CA ALA A 286 -9.14 -9.16 6.30
C ALA A 286 -9.53 -7.68 6.19
N ILE A 287 -8.86 -6.83 6.96
CA ILE A 287 -8.92 -5.37 6.81
C ILE A 287 -7.80 -4.97 5.85
N VAL A 288 -8.12 -4.29 4.76
CA VAL A 288 -7.14 -3.97 3.72
C VAL A 288 -6.70 -2.51 3.80
N ILE A 289 -5.39 -2.29 3.87
CA ILE A 289 -4.76 -0.97 3.73
C ILE A 289 -4.15 -0.91 2.33
N LEU A 290 -4.80 -0.17 1.44
CA LEU A 290 -4.36 0.05 0.06
C LEU A 290 -3.49 1.31 -0.01
N VAL A 291 -2.41 1.25 -0.78
CA VAL A 291 -1.51 2.37 -1.08
C VAL A 291 -1.34 2.48 -2.59
N VAL A 292 -1.71 3.62 -3.17
CA VAL A 292 -1.60 3.85 -4.62
C VAL A 292 -0.13 4.07 -4.97
N ASN A 293 0.42 3.22 -5.83
CA ASN A 293 1.80 3.34 -6.29
C ASN A 293 1.90 4.31 -7.47
N LYS A 294 1.04 4.14 -8.49
CA LYS A 294 1.04 4.93 -9.74
C LYS A 294 -0.37 5.00 -10.29
N GLY A 295 -0.69 6.11 -10.96
CA GLY A 295 -1.99 6.33 -11.60
C GLY A 295 -3.07 6.81 -10.64
N GLU A 296 -4.30 6.76 -11.12
CA GLU A 296 -5.47 7.36 -10.46
C GLU A 296 -6.66 6.41 -10.54
N ALA A 297 -7.53 6.46 -9.54
CA ALA A 297 -8.74 5.64 -9.48
C ALA A 297 -9.86 6.30 -8.69
N ASN A 298 -11.08 5.86 -8.97
CA ASN A 298 -12.26 6.13 -8.15
C ASN A 298 -12.61 4.87 -7.35
N ILE A 299 -12.72 5.02 -6.03
CA ILE A 299 -13.09 3.93 -5.12
C ILE A 299 -14.51 4.20 -4.59
N GLU A 300 -15.37 3.19 -4.67
CA GLU A 300 -16.65 3.16 -3.97
C GLU A 300 -16.63 2.07 -2.92
N LEU A 301 -16.83 2.45 -1.65
CA LEU A 301 -16.92 1.55 -0.51
C LEU A 301 -18.33 1.64 0.07
N VAL A 302 -18.93 0.49 0.39
CA VAL A 302 -20.27 0.40 0.97
C VAL A 302 -20.17 -0.10 2.40
N GLY A 303 -20.76 0.64 3.33
CA GLY A 303 -20.89 0.26 4.73
C GLY A 303 -22.32 0.44 5.22
N GLN A 304 -22.53 0.23 6.52
CA GLN A 304 -23.80 0.47 7.18
C GLN A 304 -23.63 1.55 8.26
N ARG A 305 -24.67 2.34 8.48
CA ARG A 305 -24.73 3.36 9.54
C ARG A 305 -25.97 3.14 10.39
N GLU A 306 -25.77 3.12 11.70
CA GLU A 306 -26.86 3.05 12.68
C GLU A 306 -27.61 4.38 12.70
N GLN A 307 -28.94 4.34 12.54
CA GLN A 307 -29.79 5.48 12.80
C GLN A 307 -30.07 5.57 14.31
N GLN A 308 -29.54 6.60 14.96
CA GLN A 308 -29.91 6.90 16.35
C GLN A 308 -31.30 7.53 16.41
N GLN A 309 -32.36 6.72 16.34
CA GLN A 309 -33.69 7.14 16.77
C GLN A 309 -33.85 6.89 18.27
N GLN A 310 -34.23 7.92 19.01
CA GLN A 310 -34.49 7.82 20.44
C GLN A 310 -35.71 6.89 20.66
N GLN A 311 -35.45 5.67 21.16
CA GLN A 311 -36.39 4.70 21.74
C GLN A 311 -37.12 3.69 20.82
N GLN A 312 -36.68 3.43 19.59
CA GLN A 312 -37.18 2.27 18.80
C GLN A 312 -36.05 1.54 18.05
N GLU A 313 -36.36 0.30 17.62
CA GLU A 313 -35.50 -0.74 17.04
C GLU A 313 -34.29 -0.25 16.23
N GLU A 314 -33.16 -0.97 16.35
CA GLU A 314 -31.94 -0.71 15.56
C GLU A 314 -32.27 -0.70 14.06
N SER A 315 -32.19 0.49 13.44
CA SER A 315 -32.35 0.68 12.01
C SER A 315 -30.98 0.99 11.39
N TRP A 316 -30.61 0.22 10.37
CA TRP A 316 -29.34 0.34 9.67
C TRP A 316 -29.57 0.81 8.24
N GLU A 317 -28.88 1.88 7.84
CA GLU A 317 -28.91 2.38 6.46
C GLU A 317 -27.60 2.12 5.74
N VAL A 318 -27.73 1.84 4.44
CA VAL A 318 -26.59 1.67 3.55
C VAL A 318 -25.92 3.02 3.32
N GLN A 319 -24.65 3.13 3.69
CA GLN A 319 -23.84 4.32 3.50
C GLN A 319 -22.79 4.06 2.42
N ARG A 320 -22.80 4.90 1.38
CA ARG A 320 -21.76 4.92 0.35
C ARG A 320 -20.66 5.91 0.72
N TYR A 321 -19.41 5.47 0.63
CA TYR A 321 -18.20 6.27 0.81
C TYR A 321 -17.44 6.31 -0.51
N ARG A 322 -17.10 7.50 -0.99
CA ARG A 322 -16.38 7.66 -2.27
C ARG A 322 -15.06 8.40 -2.08
N ALA A 323 -14.07 8.03 -2.88
CA ALA A 323 -12.80 8.75 -2.96
C ALA A 323 -12.23 8.67 -4.37
N GLU A 324 -11.67 9.79 -4.83
CA GLU A 324 -10.74 9.82 -5.96
C GLU A 324 -9.36 9.69 -5.34
N VAL A 325 -8.57 8.71 -5.76
CA VAL A 325 -7.26 8.40 -5.19
C VAL A 325 -6.18 8.58 -6.24
N SER A 326 -5.04 9.11 -5.83
CA SER A 326 -3.87 9.37 -6.67
C SER A 326 -2.60 8.81 -6.02
N GLU A 327 -1.44 8.96 -6.67
CA GLU A 327 -0.16 8.44 -6.18
C GLU A 327 0.10 8.79 -4.69
N ASP A 328 0.59 7.80 -3.94
CA ASP A 328 0.85 7.83 -2.49
C ASP A 328 -0.38 7.89 -1.56
N ASP A 329 -1.59 8.06 -2.10
CA ASP A 329 -2.80 8.03 -1.27
C ASP A 329 -3.01 6.66 -0.63
N VAL A 330 -3.55 6.68 0.60
CA VAL A 330 -3.89 5.48 1.35
C VAL A 330 -5.41 5.37 1.49
N PHE A 331 -5.95 4.18 1.28
CA PHE A 331 -7.37 3.89 1.47
C PHE A 331 -7.56 2.62 2.29
N VAL A 332 -8.43 2.66 3.30
CA VAL A 332 -8.73 1.52 4.16
C VAL A 332 -10.06 0.89 3.77
N ILE A 333 -10.06 -0.43 3.54
CA ILE A 333 -11.26 -1.21 3.27
C ILE A 333 -11.47 -2.13 4.48
N PRO A 334 -12.45 -1.84 5.36
CA PRO A 334 -12.77 -2.73 6.46
C PRO A 334 -13.18 -4.12 6.00
N ALA A 335 -12.98 -5.12 6.87
CA ALA A 335 -13.44 -6.47 6.61
C ALA A 335 -14.96 -6.50 6.35
N SER A 336 -15.38 -7.33 5.41
CA SER A 336 -16.78 -7.51 4.99
C SER A 336 -17.46 -6.31 4.34
N TYR A 337 -16.77 -5.20 4.09
CA TYR A 337 -17.33 -4.04 3.39
C TYR A 337 -17.17 -4.24 1.87
N PRO A 338 -18.25 -4.21 1.07
CA PRO A 338 -18.16 -4.25 -0.38
C PRO A 338 -17.42 -3.04 -0.94
N VAL A 339 -16.51 -3.28 -1.87
CA VAL A 339 -15.72 -2.26 -2.54
C VAL A 339 -15.65 -2.52 -4.04
N ALA A 340 -15.65 -1.44 -4.82
CA ALA A 340 -15.34 -1.44 -6.24
C ALA A 340 -14.32 -0.33 -6.55
N ILE A 341 -13.42 -0.58 -7.50
CA ILE A 341 -12.35 0.37 -7.87
C ILE A 341 -12.37 0.54 -9.38
N THR A 342 -12.47 1.78 -9.86
CA THR A 342 -12.43 2.11 -11.29
C THR A 342 -11.16 2.88 -11.59
N ALA A 343 -10.31 2.36 -12.46
CA ALA A 343 -9.07 3.00 -12.87
C ALA A 343 -9.36 4.13 -13.87
N THR A 344 -9.06 5.38 -13.49
CA THR A 344 -9.21 6.57 -14.35
C THR A 344 -7.97 6.82 -15.21
N SER A 345 -6.84 6.21 -14.86
CA SER A 345 -5.64 6.07 -15.68
C SER A 345 -5.03 4.67 -15.46
N ASN A 346 -3.93 4.32 -16.12
CA ASN A 346 -3.23 3.07 -15.81
C ASN A 346 -2.77 3.07 -14.34
N LEU A 347 -3.33 2.15 -13.56
CA LEU A 347 -3.22 2.15 -12.10
C LEU A 347 -2.37 0.97 -11.63
N ASN A 348 -1.48 1.23 -10.68
CA ASN A 348 -0.88 0.21 -9.83
C ASN A 348 -1.05 0.60 -8.36
N PHE A 349 -1.47 -0.35 -7.53
CA PHE A 349 -1.48 -0.19 -6.08
C PHE A 349 -1.00 -1.45 -5.37
N ILE A 350 -0.46 -1.25 -4.17
CA ILE A 350 -0.10 -2.32 -3.23
C ILE A 350 -1.11 -2.31 -2.09
N ALA A 351 -1.42 -3.47 -1.55
CA ALA A 351 -2.31 -3.58 -0.41
C ALA A 351 -1.76 -4.53 0.66
N PHE A 352 -1.87 -4.11 1.92
CA PHE A 352 -1.61 -4.93 3.10
C PHE A 352 -2.96 -5.41 3.65
N GLY A 353 -3.20 -6.71 3.62
CA GLY A 353 -4.37 -7.31 4.27
C GLY A 353 -4.03 -7.73 5.69
N ILE A 354 -4.60 -7.09 6.68
CA ILE A 354 -4.44 -7.41 8.11
C ILE A 354 -5.46 -8.47 8.52
N ASN A 355 -5.10 -9.39 9.42
CA ASN A 355 -5.94 -10.53 9.83
C ASN A 355 -6.24 -11.41 8.62
N ALA A 356 -5.16 -11.88 7.98
CA ALA A 356 -5.19 -12.44 6.63
C ALA A 356 -5.38 -13.96 6.58
N GLU A 357 -5.04 -14.69 7.63
CA GLU A 357 -5.13 -16.16 7.66
C GLU A 357 -6.54 -16.60 7.29
N SER A 358 -6.66 -17.48 6.29
CA SER A 358 -7.94 -17.98 5.78
C SER A 358 -8.92 -16.90 5.27
N ASN A 359 -8.43 -15.70 4.90
CA ASN A 359 -9.26 -14.71 4.24
C ASN A 359 -9.75 -15.21 2.87
N GLN A 360 -11.01 -14.90 2.54
CA GLN A 360 -11.62 -15.17 1.25
C GLN A 360 -12.06 -13.86 0.61
N ARG A 361 -11.84 -13.70 -0.69
CA ARG A 361 -12.39 -12.58 -1.47
C ARG A 361 -13.62 -13.06 -2.21
N ASN A 362 -14.77 -12.48 -1.87
CA ASN A 362 -16.06 -12.84 -2.45
C ASN A 362 -16.47 -11.75 -3.44
N PHE A 363 -16.60 -12.09 -4.72
CA PHE A 363 -17.11 -11.17 -5.73
C PHE A 363 -18.63 -11.16 -5.69
N LEU A 364 -19.23 -10.04 -6.09
CA LEU A 364 -20.68 -9.83 -6.15
C LEU A 364 -21.18 -9.73 -7.61
N ALA A 365 -20.28 -9.86 -8.57
CA ALA A 365 -20.54 -9.82 -10.00
C ALA A 365 -19.42 -10.55 -10.75
N GLY A 366 -19.67 -10.88 -12.02
CA GLY A 366 -18.76 -11.65 -12.85
C GLY A 366 -19.10 -13.13 -12.90
N GLU A 367 -18.41 -13.86 -13.76
CA GLU A 367 -18.63 -15.30 -14.00
C GLU A 367 -17.97 -16.17 -12.91
N GLU A 368 -16.76 -15.82 -12.47
CA GLU A 368 -16.01 -16.56 -11.44
C GLU A 368 -16.06 -15.86 -10.07
N ASP A 369 -16.00 -16.66 -8.99
CA ASP A 369 -15.96 -16.22 -7.58
C ASP A 369 -17.14 -15.34 -7.11
N ASN A 370 -18.21 -15.29 -7.91
CA ASN A 370 -19.40 -14.51 -7.63
C ASN A 370 -20.30 -15.23 -6.63
N VAL A 371 -20.35 -14.76 -5.39
CA VAL A 371 -21.16 -15.41 -4.34
C VAL A 371 -22.66 -15.36 -4.65
N MET A 372 -23.13 -14.40 -5.46
CA MET A 372 -24.55 -14.31 -5.82
C MET A 372 -24.98 -15.42 -6.80
N SER A 373 -24.08 -15.93 -7.64
CA SER A 373 -24.39 -17.04 -8.55
C SER A 373 -24.47 -18.40 -7.85
N GLU A 374 -23.93 -18.50 -6.63
CA GLU A 374 -23.98 -19.71 -5.81
C GLU A 374 -25.27 -19.80 -4.96
N ILE A 375 -26.11 -18.75 -4.96
CA ILE A 375 -27.37 -18.74 -4.22
C ILE A 375 -28.44 -19.52 -5.01
N PRO A 376 -29.13 -20.51 -4.41
CA PRO A 376 -30.19 -21.25 -5.09
C PRO A 376 -31.30 -20.34 -5.61
N THR A 377 -31.87 -20.68 -6.77
CA THR A 377 -32.92 -19.91 -7.45
C THR A 377 -34.10 -19.60 -6.52
N GLU A 378 -34.51 -20.56 -5.69
CA GLU A 378 -35.63 -20.43 -4.76
C GLU A 378 -35.35 -19.41 -3.64
N VAL A 379 -34.08 -19.23 -3.28
CA VAL A 379 -33.65 -18.20 -2.33
C VAL A 379 -33.59 -16.84 -3.03
N LEU A 380 -33.11 -16.78 -4.27
CA LEU A 380 -33.11 -15.54 -5.07
C LEU A 380 -34.53 -15.00 -5.30
N ASP A 381 -35.52 -15.90 -5.51
CA ASP A 381 -36.95 -15.60 -5.67
C ASP A 381 -37.53 -14.77 -4.52
N VAL A 382 -37.04 -14.99 -3.29
CA VAL A 382 -37.51 -14.27 -2.09
C VAL A 382 -36.56 -13.16 -1.65
N THR A 383 -35.31 -13.17 -2.14
CA THR A 383 -34.30 -12.16 -1.81
C THR A 383 -34.51 -10.86 -2.57
N PHE A 384 -34.90 -10.95 -3.84
CA PHE A 384 -35.07 -9.80 -4.72
C PHE A 384 -36.52 -9.63 -5.20
N PRO A 385 -36.93 -8.42 -5.62
CA PRO A 385 -38.31 -8.20 -6.10
C PRO A 385 -38.68 -8.93 -7.41
N ALA A 386 -37.69 -9.39 -8.17
CA ALA A 386 -37.89 -10.13 -9.42
C ALA A 386 -37.80 -11.64 -9.17
N SER A 387 -38.33 -12.46 -10.08
CA SER A 387 -38.17 -13.92 -9.99
C SER A 387 -36.70 -14.34 -10.08
N GLY A 388 -36.33 -15.40 -9.36
CA GLY A 388 -35.02 -16.01 -9.29
C GLY A 388 -34.45 -16.29 -10.68
N GLU A 389 -35.24 -16.86 -11.60
CA GLU A 389 -34.82 -17.07 -13.00
C GLU A 389 -34.40 -15.75 -13.70
N LYS A 390 -35.08 -14.63 -13.40
CA LYS A 390 -34.71 -13.32 -13.96
C LYS A 390 -33.45 -12.76 -13.30
N VAL A 391 -33.27 -13.01 -12.00
CA VAL A 391 -32.09 -12.61 -11.24
C VAL A 391 -30.86 -13.38 -11.73
N GLU A 392 -30.93 -14.71 -11.85
CA GLU A 392 -29.86 -15.54 -12.41
C GLU A 392 -29.50 -15.11 -13.83
N LYS A 393 -30.52 -14.90 -14.68
CA LYS A 393 -30.30 -14.41 -16.04
C LYS A 393 -29.61 -13.05 -16.06
N LEU A 394 -29.84 -12.19 -15.07
CA LEU A 394 -29.16 -10.89 -14.95
C LEU A 394 -27.72 -11.04 -14.47
N ILE A 395 -27.49 -11.85 -13.43
CA ILE A 395 -26.16 -12.13 -12.87
C ILE A 395 -25.25 -12.70 -13.96
N ASN A 396 -25.75 -13.65 -14.76
CA ASN A 396 -25.01 -14.33 -15.82
C ASN A 396 -24.83 -13.49 -17.11
N LYS A 397 -25.22 -12.21 -17.13
CA LYS A 397 -24.98 -11.35 -18.31
C LYS A 397 -23.53 -10.90 -18.46
N GLN A 398 -22.82 -10.76 -17.35
CA GLN A 398 -21.42 -10.33 -17.35
C GLN A 398 -20.54 -11.55 -17.63
N SER A 399 -19.80 -11.53 -18.74
CA SER A 399 -18.92 -12.63 -19.16
C SER A 399 -17.46 -12.46 -18.71
N ASP A 400 -17.08 -11.28 -18.21
CA ASP A 400 -15.77 -11.10 -17.60
C ASP A 400 -15.81 -11.55 -16.12
N SER A 401 -14.64 -11.89 -15.58
CA SER A 401 -14.45 -12.17 -14.15
C SER A 401 -13.43 -11.21 -13.54
N HIS A 402 -13.69 -10.81 -12.29
CA HIS A 402 -12.84 -9.97 -11.42
C HIS A 402 -12.61 -8.53 -11.91
N PHE A 403 -12.17 -8.34 -13.15
CA PHE A 403 -11.99 -7.06 -13.81
C PHE A 403 -12.84 -6.96 -15.08
N THR A 404 -13.46 -5.83 -15.36
CA THR A 404 -14.23 -5.61 -16.60
C THR A 404 -14.05 -4.18 -17.10
N ASP A 405 -14.75 -3.84 -18.17
CA ASP A 405 -14.85 -2.48 -18.67
C ASP A 405 -15.77 -1.63 -17.79
N ALA A 406 -15.28 -0.47 -17.35
CA ALA A 406 -16.06 0.50 -16.58
C ALA A 406 -17.05 1.31 -17.44
N GLN A 407 -16.95 1.25 -18.78
CA GLN A 407 -17.74 2.04 -19.73
C GLN A 407 -18.37 1.19 -20.86
N PRO A 408 -19.22 0.18 -20.55
CA PRO A 408 -19.78 -0.72 -21.55
C PRO A 408 -20.63 0.00 -22.62
N GLU A 409 -21.30 1.11 -22.29
CA GLU A 409 -22.15 1.85 -23.24
C GLU A 409 -21.38 2.69 -24.26
N GLN A 410 -20.16 3.15 -23.95
CA GLN A 410 -19.37 3.93 -24.91
C GLN A 410 -18.84 3.02 -26.02
N GLN A 411 -18.44 1.80 -25.69
CA GLN A 411 -18.05 0.78 -26.67
C GLN A 411 -19.23 0.33 -27.53
N GLN A 412 -20.42 0.12 -26.97
CA GLN A 412 -21.60 -0.18 -27.79
C GLN A 412 -21.93 0.95 -28.78
N ARG A 413 -21.80 2.22 -28.36
CA ARG A 413 -21.99 3.38 -29.26
C ARG A 413 -20.89 3.51 -30.31
N GLU A 414 -19.65 3.12 -30.01
CA GLU A 414 -18.54 3.11 -30.97
C GLU A 414 -18.60 1.93 -31.94
N GLU A 415 -19.00 0.75 -31.48
CA GLU A 415 -19.25 -0.43 -32.32
C GLU A 415 -20.46 -0.22 -33.24
N ASP A 416 -21.56 0.37 -32.75
CA ASP A 416 -22.70 0.78 -33.58
C ASP A 416 -22.30 1.86 -34.61
N ARG A 417 -21.36 2.75 -34.26
CA ARG A 417 -20.82 3.75 -35.21
C ARG A 417 -19.88 3.13 -36.24
N LYS A 418 -19.09 2.12 -35.89
CA LYS A 418 -18.24 1.36 -36.81
C LYS A 418 -19.06 0.42 -37.71
N GLY A 419 -20.14 -0.16 -37.21
CA GLY A 419 -21.09 -0.99 -37.96
C GLY A 419 -21.95 -0.23 -38.97
N ARG A 420 -22.09 1.10 -38.83
CA ARG A 420 -22.80 1.96 -39.80
C ARG A 420 -21.97 2.44 -40.98
N LYS A 421 -20.67 2.14 -41.05
CA LYS A 421 -19.87 2.35 -42.27
C LYS A 421 -19.95 1.11 -43.17
N GLY A 422 -21.09 0.93 -43.82
CA GLY A 422 -21.23 0.03 -44.97
C GLY A 422 -20.37 0.49 -46.16
N PRO A 423 -20.07 -0.41 -47.12
CA PRO A 423 -19.10 -0.14 -48.18
C PRO A 423 -19.60 0.99 -49.10
N LEU A 424 -18.74 1.99 -49.34
CA LEU A 424 -18.92 2.92 -50.43
C LEU A 424 -18.84 2.13 -51.75
N SER A 425 -19.98 1.85 -52.36
CA SER A 425 -20.07 1.34 -53.72
C SER A 425 -19.40 2.35 -54.67
N SER A 426 -18.28 1.93 -55.24
CA SER A 426 -17.63 2.56 -56.39
C SER A 426 -18.63 2.68 -57.54
N ILE A 427 -19.07 3.90 -57.86
CA ILE A 427 -19.73 4.21 -59.13
C ILE A 427 -18.69 4.87 -60.03
N LEU A 428 -18.05 4.07 -60.87
CA LEU A 428 -17.41 4.49 -62.11
C LEU A 428 -17.61 3.34 -63.09
N ASP A 429 -18.58 3.49 -63.99
CA ASP A 429 -18.49 3.05 -65.40
C ASP A 429 -19.85 3.24 -66.10
N SER A 430 -19.97 4.34 -66.83
CA SER A 430 -20.85 4.44 -68.00
C SER A 430 -20.41 5.61 -68.87
N LEU A 431 -19.26 5.42 -69.54
CA LEU A 431 -18.97 6.03 -70.84
C LEU A 431 -19.04 4.89 -71.85
N TYR A 432 -20.17 4.78 -72.57
CA TYR A 432 -20.26 4.43 -73.99
C TYR A 432 -21.70 4.64 -74.48
#